data_AF-A0A382TIG1-F1
#
_entry.id   AF-A0A382TIG1-F1
#
_cell.length_a   1.000
_cell.length_b   1.000
_cell.length_c   1.000
_cell.angle_alpha   90.00
_cell.angle_beta   90.00
_cell.angle_gamma   90.00
#
_symmetry.space_group_name_H-M   'P 1'
#
loop_
_entity.id
_entity.type
_entity.pdbx_description
1 polymer ?
#
loop_
_entity_poly.entity_id
_entity_poly.type
_entity_poly.pdbx_seq_one_letter_code
_entity_poly.pdbx_strand_id
1 'polypeptide(L)'
;MKNVQDVFSWRILSFAYNDKEQRKIIMKLIKYTALFFLVAFLVAQDGTILPGQKTAIRSLATSGGYDSQDLDTYLAQTYGKSIDGLTRTEGADVIKAFQAGTVAKQQ
;
A
#
# COMPACT_ATOMS: atom_id res chain seq x y z
N MET A 1 -59.34 -25.52 -1.15
CA MET A 1 -58.65 -24.86 -2.29
C MET A 1 -58.07 -23.55 -1.76
N LYS A 2 -56.75 -23.31 -1.86
CA LYS A 2 -56.15 -22.04 -1.41
C LYS A 2 -56.56 -20.91 -2.37
N ASN A 3 -56.94 -19.75 -1.83
CA ASN A 3 -57.39 -18.60 -2.62
C ASN A 3 -56.23 -18.09 -3.50
N VAL A 4 -56.47 -17.94 -4.81
CA VAL A 4 -55.48 -17.49 -5.79
C VAL A 4 -54.87 -16.14 -5.41
N GLN A 5 -55.64 -15.27 -4.76
CA GLN A 5 -55.20 -13.94 -4.33
C GLN A 5 -54.17 -14.01 -3.18
N ASP A 6 -54.29 -15.01 -2.30
CA ASP A 6 -53.35 -15.27 -1.20
C ASP A 6 -52.01 -15.81 -1.73
N VAL A 7 -52.06 -16.75 -2.68
CA VAL A 7 -50.86 -17.30 -3.33
C VAL A 7 -50.08 -16.21 -4.10
N PHE A 8 -50.79 -15.30 -4.77
CA PHE A 8 -50.17 -14.19 -5.49
C PHE A 8 -49.50 -13.19 -4.52
N SER A 9 -50.17 -12.82 -3.43
CA SER A 9 -49.64 -11.92 -2.40
C SER A 9 -48.34 -12.43 -1.78
N TRP A 10 -48.31 -13.71 -1.39
CA TRP A 10 -47.11 -14.35 -0.85
C TRP A 10 -45.94 -14.37 -1.82
N ARG A 11 -46.20 -14.50 -3.12
CA ARG A 11 -45.15 -14.55 -4.14
C ARG A 11 -44.52 -13.19 -4.41
N ILE A 12 -45.27 -12.10 -4.28
CA ILE A 12 -44.75 -10.74 -4.38
C ILE A 12 -43.93 -10.38 -3.14
N LEU A 13 -44.40 -10.76 -1.95
CA LEU A 13 -43.69 -10.51 -0.69
C LEU A 13 -42.35 -11.27 -0.62
N SER A 14 -42.32 -12.54 -1.03
CA SER A 14 -41.08 -13.32 -1.04
C SER A 14 -40.06 -12.78 -2.05
N PHE A 15 -40.52 -12.31 -3.22
CA PHE A 15 -39.66 -11.65 -4.20
C PHE A 15 -39.09 -10.32 -3.67
N ALA A 16 -39.93 -9.47 -3.08
CA ALA A 16 -39.51 -8.20 -2.50
C ALA A 16 -38.54 -8.38 -1.32
N TYR A 17 -38.73 -9.42 -0.51
CA TYR A 17 -37.81 -9.79 0.57
C TYR A 17 -36.45 -10.24 0.00
N ASN A 18 -36.47 -11.10 -1.01
CA ASN A 18 -35.25 -11.57 -1.67
C ASN A 18 -34.47 -10.41 -2.32
N ASP A 19 -35.14 -9.46 -3.00
CA ASP A 19 -34.50 -8.26 -3.58
C ASP A 19 -33.78 -7.40 -2.51
N LYS A 20 -34.39 -7.19 -1.34
CA LYS A 20 -33.78 -6.43 -0.24
C LYS A 20 -32.53 -7.11 0.31
N GLU A 21 -32.54 -8.44 0.48
CA GLU A 21 -31.37 -9.19 0.93
C GLU A 21 -30.27 -9.19 -0.13
N GLN A 22 -30.62 -9.35 -1.42
CA GLN A 22 -29.67 -9.22 -2.52
C GLN A 22 -29.02 -7.83 -2.55
N ARG A 23 -29.79 -6.75 -2.38
CA ARG A 23 -29.25 -5.38 -2.28
C ARG A 23 -28.28 -5.21 -1.12
N LYS A 24 -28.57 -5.78 0.06
CA LYS A 24 -27.65 -5.74 1.21
C LYS A 24 -26.34 -6.47 0.91
N ILE A 25 -26.41 -7.64 0.29
CA ILE A 25 -25.23 -8.41 -0.11
C ILE A 25 -24.39 -7.62 -1.12
N ILE A 26 -25.03 -7.05 -2.15
CA ILE A 26 -24.37 -6.22 -3.16
C ILE A 26 -23.69 -5.00 -2.51
N MET A 27 -24.36 -4.29 -1.59
CA MET A 27 -23.76 -3.16 -0.88
C MET A 27 -22.55 -3.57 -0.03
N LYS A 28 -22.59 -4.72 0.65
CA LYS A 28 -21.43 -5.25 1.38
C LYS A 28 -20.28 -5.56 0.42
N LEU A 29 -20.57 -6.22 -0.69
CA LEU A 29 -19.56 -6.57 -1.70
C LEU A 29 -18.90 -5.31 -2.28
N ILE A 30 -19.68 -4.30 -2.67
CA ILE A 30 -19.17 -3.01 -3.16
C ILE A 30 -18.24 -2.37 -2.12
N LYS A 31 -18.61 -2.39 -0.84
CA LYS A 31 -17.77 -1.82 0.24
C LYS A 31 -16.44 -2.56 0.37
N TYR A 32 -16.45 -3.89 0.35
CA TYR A 32 -15.21 -4.68 0.43
C TYR A 32 -14.35 -4.52 -0.81
N THR A 33 -14.95 -4.47 -2.00
CA THR A 33 -14.23 -4.20 -3.25
C THR A 33 -13.61 -2.80 -3.24
N ALA A 34 -14.36 -1.78 -2.85
CA ALA A 34 -13.83 -0.42 -2.72
C ALA A 34 -12.70 -0.33 -1.70
N LEU A 35 -12.83 -1.01 -0.55
CA LEU A 35 -11.78 -1.08 0.45
C LEU A 35 -10.52 -1.77 -0.09
N PHE A 36 -10.68 -2.88 -0.83
CA PHE A 36 -9.57 -3.56 -1.47
C PHE A 36 -8.83 -2.65 -2.47
N PHE A 37 -9.57 -1.95 -3.34
CA PHE A 37 -8.97 -1.01 -4.29
C PHE A 37 -8.28 0.17 -3.59
N LEU A 38 -8.83 0.68 -2.49
CA LEU A 38 -8.19 1.73 -1.71
C LEU A 38 -6.83 1.26 -1.15
N VAL A 39 -6.78 0.05 -0.56
CA VAL A 39 -5.52 -0.50 -0.02
C VAL A 39 -4.51 -0.73 -1.14
N ALA A 40 -4.92 -1.32 -2.26
CA ALA A 40 -4.04 -1.53 -3.41
C ALA A 40 -3.51 -0.20 -3.97
N PHE A 41 -4.35 0.83 -4.04
CA PHE A 41 -3.96 2.17 -4.47
C PHE A 41 -2.94 2.81 -3.51
N LEU A 42 -3.13 2.68 -2.19
CA LEU A 42 -2.17 3.17 -1.19
C LEU A 42 -0.80 2.48 -1.35
N VAL A 43 -0.77 1.17 -1.55
CA VAL A 43 0.46 0.40 -1.76
C VAL A 43 1.17 0.77 -3.07
N ALA A 44 0.41 1.12 -4.12
CA ALA A 44 0.96 1.45 -5.43
C ALA A 44 1.54 2.88 -5.53
N GLN A 45 1.35 3.74 -4.52
CA GLN A 45 1.88 5.12 -4.54
C GLN A 45 3.41 5.17 -4.48
N ASP A 46 4.03 4.14 -3.92
CA ASP A 46 5.48 4.07 -3.76
C ASP A 46 6.15 3.44 -5.00
N GLY A 47 6.49 4.30 -5.97
CA GLY A 47 7.28 3.91 -7.13
C GLY A 47 8.73 3.56 -6.76
N THR A 48 9.38 2.71 -7.56
CA THR A 48 10.80 2.36 -7.42
C THR A 48 11.68 3.61 -7.41
N ILE A 49 12.71 3.60 -6.57
CA ILE A 49 13.71 4.68 -6.46
C ILE A 49 14.26 5.10 -7.83
N LEU A 50 14.44 6.41 -8.00
CA LEU A 50 15.00 6.99 -9.22
C LEU A 50 16.52 6.75 -9.32
N PRO A 51 17.08 6.57 -10.53
CA PRO A 51 18.53 6.52 -10.72
C PRO A 51 19.26 7.73 -10.10
N GLY A 52 18.70 8.93 -10.24
CA GLY A 52 19.25 10.14 -9.62
C GLY A 52 19.27 10.09 -8.09
N GLN A 53 18.26 9.49 -7.45
CA GLN A 53 18.24 9.29 -6.00
C GLN A 53 19.30 8.26 -5.59
N LYS A 54 19.48 7.17 -6.35
CA LYS A 54 20.55 6.19 -6.09
C LYS A 54 21.93 6.85 -6.10
N THR A 55 22.21 7.67 -7.11
CA THR A 55 23.47 8.40 -7.23
C THR A 55 23.65 9.38 -6.08
N ALA A 56 22.61 10.14 -5.72
CA ALA A 56 22.67 11.09 -4.62
C ALA A 56 22.95 10.41 -3.27
N ILE A 57 22.26 9.31 -2.96
CA ILE A 57 22.49 8.53 -1.74
C ILE A 57 23.94 8.04 -1.69
N ARG A 58 24.44 7.43 -2.76
CA ARG A 58 25.83 6.93 -2.82
C ARG A 58 26.83 8.07 -2.61
N SER A 59 26.64 9.20 -3.29
CA SER A 59 27.52 10.36 -3.14
C SER A 59 27.51 10.92 -1.72
N LEU A 60 26.33 11.09 -1.11
CA LEU A 60 26.20 11.60 0.25
C LEU A 60 26.78 10.63 1.28
N ALA A 61 26.54 9.33 1.11
CA ALA A 61 27.10 8.29 1.95
C ALA A 61 28.64 8.29 1.90
N THR A 62 29.23 8.34 0.71
CA THR A 62 30.69 8.44 0.54
C THR A 62 31.24 9.73 1.14
N SER A 63 30.57 10.87 0.97
CA SER A 63 30.95 12.11 1.65
C SER A 63 30.87 12.01 3.18
N GLY A 64 29.98 11.17 3.71
CA GLY A 64 29.88 10.84 5.13
C GLY A 64 30.83 9.74 5.60
N GLY A 65 31.72 9.21 4.75
CA GLY A 65 32.69 8.17 5.11
C GLY A 65 32.15 6.73 5.10
N TYR A 66 30.97 6.51 4.50
CA TYR A 66 30.44 5.18 4.23
C TYR A 66 31.06 4.64 2.94
N ASP A 67 31.54 3.40 2.99
CA ASP A 67 31.77 2.64 1.77
C ASP A 67 30.45 2.00 1.27
N SER A 68 30.52 1.29 0.15
CA SER A 68 29.37 0.63 -0.44
C SER A 68 28.76 -0.47 0.44
N GLN A 69 29.57 -1.14 1.27
CA GLN A 69 29.12 -2.21 2.16
C GLN A 69 28.48 -1.63 3.43
N ASP A 70 29.05 -0.57 3.99
CA ASP A 70 28.49 0.21 5.09
C ASP A 70 27.10 0.75 4.71
N LEU A 71 26.97 1.31 3.50
CA LEU A 71 25.71 1.82 2.98
C LEU A 71 24.66 0.70 2.83
N ASP A 72 25.04 -0.44 2.24
CA ASP A 72 24.11 -1.57 2.07
C ASP A 72 23.66 -2.14 3.42
N THR A 73 24.59 -2.23 4.38
CA THR A 73 24.29 -2.65 5.76
C THR A 73 23.30 -1.70 6.43
N TYR A 74 23.52 -0.38 6.34
CA TYR A 74 22.61 0.61 6.90
C TYR A 74 21.19 0.50 6.28
N LEU A 75 21.11 0.34 4.96
CA LEU A 75 19.82 0.22 4.26
C LEU A 75 19.10 -1.08 4.61
N ALA A 76 19.83 -2.18 4.72
CA ALA A 76 19.28 -3.46 5.15
C ALA A 76 18.78 -3.41 6.59
N GLN A 77 19.51 -2.76 7.51
CA GLN A 77 19.11 -2.63 8.91
C GLN A 77 17.90 -1.70 9.10
N THR A 78 17.84 -0.60 8.35
CA THR A 78 16.82 0.45 8.55
C THR A 78 15.56 0.19 7.74
N TYR A 79 15.70 -0.32 6.52
CA TYR A 79 14.60 -0.49 5.56
C TYR A 79 14.36 -1.95 5.15
N GLY A 80 15.24 -2.89 5.53
CA GLY A 80 15.14 -4.30 5.12
C GLY A 80 15.42 -4.52 3.63
N LYS A 81 16.03 -3.55 2.94
CA LYS A 81 16.16 -3.50 1.48
C LYS A 81 17.54 -3.00 1.08
N SER A 82 18.03 -3.44 -0.08
CA SER A 82 19.17 -2.81 -0.74
C SER A 82 18.74 -1.52 -1.43
N ILE A 83 19.72 -0.70 -1.86
CA ILE A 83 19.46 0.57 -2.54
C ILE A 83 18.57 0.44 -3.78
N ASP A 84 18.59 -0.72 -4.46
CA ASP A 84 17.77 -0.96 -5.65
C ASP A 84 16.31 -1.27 -5.32
N GLY A 85 16.04 -1.75 -4.10
CA GLY A 85 14.70 -2.08 -3.61
C GLY A 85 13.98 -0.91 -2.93
N LEU A 86 14.67 0.22 -2.72
CA LEU A 86 14.06 1.40 -2.11
C LEU A 86 12.95 1.97 -3.00
N THR A 87 11.95 2.55 -2.36
CA THR A 87 10.95 3.38 -3.01
C THR A 87 11.48 4.81 -3.18
N ARG A 88 10.79 5.63 -3.98
CA ARG A 88 11.12 7.06 -4.12
C ARG A 88 11.04 7.82 -2.80
N THR A 89 10.07 7.48 -1.96
CA THR A 89 9.85 8.09 -0.64
C THR A 89 10.96 7.69 0.31
N GLU A 90 11.25 6.39 0.43
CA GLU A 90 12.37 5.87 1.21
C GLU A 90 13.71 6.48 0.75
N GLY A 91 13.95 6.55 -0.56
CA GLY A 91 15.15 7.17 -1.10
C GLY A 91 15.29 8.66 -0.76
N ALA A 92 14.18 9.40 -0.72
CA ALA A 92 14.19 10.81 -0.31
C ALA A 92 14.48 10.96 1.19
N ASP A 93 13.97 10.06 2.02
CA ASP A 93 14.21 10.08 3.47
C ASP A 93 15.66 9.70 3.81
N VAL A 94 16.24 8.73 3.10
CA VAL A 94 17.67 8.43 3.20
C VAL A 94 18.52 9.66 2.85
N ILE A 95 18.22 10.36 1.76
CA ILE A 95 18.92 11.60 1.37
C ILE A 95 18.85 12.64 2.49
N LYS A 96 17.67 12.89 3.05
CA LYS A 96 17.49 13.85 4.15
C LYS A 96 18.29 13.42 5.39
N ALA A 97 18.30 12.14 5.71
CA ALA A 97 19.00 11.61 6.88
C ALA A 97 20.52 11.82 6.77
N PHE A 98 21.10 11.54 5.59
CA PHE A 98 22.51 11.82 5.30
C PHE A 98 22.82 13.31 5.29
N GLN A 99 21.96 14.15 4.70
CA GLN A 99 22.14 15.61 4.68
C GLN A 99 22.06 16.23 6.08
N ALA A 100 21.22 15.68 6.96
CA ALA A 100 21.10 16.14 8.35
C ALA A 100 22.28 15.68 9.23
N GLY A 101 23.18 14.83 8.73
CA GLY A 101 24.27 14.25 9.52
C GLY A 101 23.79 13.29 10.61
N THR A 102 22.53 12.88 10.58
CA THR A 102 21.91 11.97 11.56
C THR A 102 22.31 10.50 11.35
N VAL A 103 22.88 10.20 10.18
CA VAL A 103 23.39 8.87 9.82
C VAL A 103 24.87 8.85 10.19
N ALA A 104 25.14 8.61 11.48
CA ALA A 104 26.50 8.45 11.99
C ALA A 104 26.99 7.03 11.71
N LYS A 105 28.21 6.90 11.17
CA LYS A 105 28.89 5.61 11.02
C LYS A 105 28.94 4.95 12.39
N GLN A 106 28.23 3.85 12.58
CA GLN A 106 28.46 3.00 13.74
C GLN A 106 29.84 2.37 13.53
N GLN A 107 30.80 2.78 14.37
CA GLN A 107 32.16 2.25 14.37
C GLN A 107 32.18 0.77 14.74
#